data_AF-A0A5C8TAK4-F1
#
_entry.id   AF-A0A5C8TAK4-F1
#
_cell.length_a   1.000
_cell.length_b   1.000
_cell.length_c   1.000
_cell.angle_alpha   90.00
_cell.angle_beta   90.00
_cell.angle_gamma   90.00
#
_symmetry.space_group_name_H-M   'P 1'
#
loop_
_entity.id
_entity.type
_entity.pdbx_description
1 polymer ?
#
loop_
_entity_poly.entity_id
_entity_poly.type
_entity_poly.pdbx_seq_one_letter_code
_entity_poly.pdbx_strand_id
1 'polypeptide(L)'
;MIFVTDAAGQITYVSPDWCAFTGEIAAAAAEHGWLNSVHPDDREIAANFLRDAHAQQTEYTFRHRLRRADGSYAWVAGGAVPSFGPPGRTFLGYLGSLTEISPSGSEPLTAYGTLARYVPPPPHPSTMPGSTLELVADHLLMAHGLIEQDSAKEMLPVLRQALVMAGVLLARKITEPDSGDRFH
;
A
#
# COMPACT_ATOMS: atom_id res chain seq x y z
N MET A 1 -1.89 -5.29 5.38
CA MET A 1 -1.00 -5.63 4.24
C MET A 1 -0.24 -4.39 3.80
N ILE A 2 1.02 -4.53 3.40
CA ILE A 2 1.90 -3.43 2.96
C ILE A 2 2.28 -3.61 1.50
N PHE A 3 2.40 -2.52 0.75
CA PHE A 3 2.96 -2.52 -0.60
C PHE A 3 3.89 -1.32 -0.83
N VAL A 4 4.82 -1.46 -1.77
CA VAL A 4 5.71 -0.40 -2.25
C VAL A 4 5.67 -0.38 -3.77
N THR A 5 5.70 0.82 -4.34
CA THR A 5 5.89 1.02 -5.79
C THR A 5 7.16 1.82 -6.07
N ASP A 6 7.66 1.71 -7.30
CA ASP A 6 8.70 2.60 -7.82
C ASP A 6 8.11 3.91 -8.40
N ALA A 7 8.99 4.76 -8.92
CA ALA A 7 8.63 6.02 -9.57
C ALA A 7 7.81 5.85 -10.85
N ALA A 8 7.74 4.66 -11.44
CA ALA A 8 6.89 4.32 -12.58
C ALA A 8 5.51 3.77 -12.14
N GLY A 9 5.28 3.60 -10.83
CA GLY A 9 4.05 3.04 -10.28
C GLY A 9 4.02 1.51 -10.26
N GLN A 10 5.14 0.86 -10.56
CA GLN A 10 5.26 -0.60 -10.57
C GLN A 10 5.43 -1.12 -9.15
N ILE A 11 4.73 -2.19 -8.81
CA ILE A 11 4.90 -2.86 -7.52
C ILE A 11 6.32 -3.41 -7.41
N THR A 12 7.07 -2.90 -6.43
CA THR A 12 8.40 -3.36 -6.04
C THR A 12 8.38 -4.17 -4.75
N TYR A 13 7.29 -4.10 -3.97
CA TYR A 13 7.07 -4.94 -2.80
C TYR A 13 5.60 -5.14 -2.47
N VAL A 14 5.27 -6.36 -2.02
CA VAL A 14 4.02 -6.70 -1.33
C VAL A 14 4.36 -7.57 -0.12
N SER A 15 3.65 -7.36 0.99
CA SER A 15 3.84 -8.12 2.23
C SER A 15 3.45 -9.59 2.06
N PRO A 16 4.03 -10.53 2.83
CA PRO A 16 3.58 -11.92 2.87
C PRO A 16 2.07 -12.08 3.11
N ASP A 17 1.47 -11.19 3.90
CA ASP A 17 0.02 -11.14 4.13
C ASP A 17 -0.78 -10.89 2.85
N TRP A 18 -0.24 -10.14 1.89
CA TRP A 18 -0.89 -9.93 0.59
C TRP A 18 -0.93 -11.24 -0.19
N CYS A 19 0.17 -11.99 -0.16
CA CYS A 19 0.25 -13.31 -0.80
C CYS A 19 -0.71 -14.30 -0.12
N ALA A 20 -0.75 -14.31 1.22
CA ALA A 20 -1.67 -15.16 1.98
C ALA A 20 -3.13 -14.80 1.72
N PHE A 21 -3.44 -13.50 1.62
CA PHE A 21 -4.78 -13.00 1.34
C PHE A 21 -5.24 -13.37 -0.06
N THR A 22 -4.43 -13.10 -1.08
CA THR A 22 -4.80 -13.27 -2.50
C THR A 22 -4.57 -14.68 -3.03
N GLY A 23 -3.69 -15.45 -2.40
CA GLY A 23 -3.18 -16.74 -2.91
C GLY A 23 -2.12 -16.59 -4.00
N GLU A 24 -1.74 -15.36 -4.36
CA GLU A 24 -0.74 -15.07 -5.39
C GLU A 24 0.67 -15.01 -4.77
N ILE A 25 1.69 -15.24 -5.60
CA ILE A 25 3.09 -15.01 -5.22
C ILE A 25 3.46 -13.53 -5.46
N ALA A 26 4.40 -12.99 -4.69
CA ALA A 26 4.82 -11.59 -4.82
C ALA A 26 5.26 -11.21 -6.25
N ALA A 27 5.93 -12.15 -6.96
CA ALA A 27 6.34 -11.94 -8.35
C ALA A 27 5.15 -11.78 -9.32
N ALA A 28 3.99 -12.37 -9.03
CA ALA A 28 2.77 -12.19 -9.83
C ALA A 28 2.09 -10.84 -9.56
N ALA A 29 2.36 -10.22 -8.41
CA ALA A 29 1.88 -8.88 -8.06
C ALA A 29 2.69 -7.76 -8.71
N ALA A 30 3.95 -8.05 -9.06
CA ALA A 30 4.92 -7.10 -9.57
C ALA A 30 4.41 -6.36 -10.81
N GLU A 31 5.01 -5.19 -11.07
CA GLU A 31 4.58 -4.30 -12.15
C GLU A 31 3.09 -3.93 -12.00
N HIS A 32 2.25 -4.38 -12.92
CA HIS A 32 0.80 -4.18 -12.91
C HIS A 32 0.02 -5.47 -12.63
N GLY A 33 0.70 -6.57 -12.27
CA GLY A 33 0.10 -7.88 -12.10
C GLY A 33 -0.93 -7.94 -10.96
N TRP A 34 -0.79 -7.09 -9.94
CA TRP A 34 -1.77 -6.93 -8.86
C TRP A 34 -3.19 -6.59 -9.34
N LEU A 35 -3.36 -5.96 -10.52
CA LEU A 35 -4.68 -5.68 -11.10
C LEU A 35 -5.46 -6.96 -11.42
N ASN A 36 -4.78 -8.09 -11.61
CA ASN A 36 -5.44 -9.39 -11.84
C ASN A 36 -6.21 -9.85 -10.60
N SER A 37 -5.76 -9.48 -9.41
CA SER A 37 -6.42 -9.76 -8.13
C SER A 37 -7.59 -8.79 -7.86
N VAL A 38 -7.70 -7.68 -8.58
CA VAL A 38 -8.83 -6.74 -8.46
C VAL A 38 -10.06 -7.31 -9.16
N HIS A 39 -11.24 -7.10 -8.58
CA HIS A 39 -12.52 -7.48 -9.18
C HIS A 39 -12.65 -6.90 -10.60
N PRO A 40 -13.14 -7.65 -11.60
CA PRO A 40 -13.21 -7.20 -12.99
C PRO A 40 -13.82 -5.80 -13.18
N ASP A 41 -14.97 -5.53 -12.55
CA ASP A 41 -15.65 -4.23 -12.62
C ASP A 41 -14.87 -3.07 -11.97
N ASP A 42 -13.89 -3.38 -11.12
CA ASP A 42 -13.08 -2.38 -10.40
C ASP A 42 -11.74 -2.11 -11.09
N ARG A 43 -11.29 -2.97 -12.01
CA ARG A 43 -9.93 -2.92 -12.60
C ARG A 43 -9.65 -1.62 -13.33
N GLU A 44 -10.55 -1.21 -14.23
CA GLU A 44 -10.37 0.01 -15.01
C GLU A 44 -10.44 1.26 -14.12
N ILE A 45 -11.35 1.26 -13.14
CA ILE A 45 -11.49 2.34 -12.16
C ILE A 45 -10.20 2.47 -11.34
N ALA A 46 -9.67 1.36 -10.83
CA ALA A 46 -8.43 1.33 -10.07
C ALA A 46 -7.23 1.80 -10.91
N ALA A 47 -7.10 1.29 -12.14
CA ALA A 47 -6.01 1.66 -13.04
C ALA A 47 -6.03 3.16 -13.38
N ASN A 48 -7.21 3.73 -13.68
CA ASN A 48 -7.34 5.15 -13.97
C ASN A 48 -7.09 6.00 -12.72
N PHE A 49 -7.68 5.65 -11.58
CA PHE A 49 -7.49 6.37 -10.32
C PHE A 49 -6.01 6.42 -9.90
N LEU A 50 -5.31 5.29 -9.97
CA LEU A 50 -3.89 5.24 -9.58
C LEU A 50 -2.98 5.94 -10.60
N ARG A 51 -3.35 5.95 -11.89
CA ARG A 51 -2.66 6.76 -12.90
C ARG A 51 -2.77 8.24 -12.57
N ASP A 52 -3.95 8.71 -12.16
CA ASP A 52 -4.16 10.10 -11.77
C ASP A 52 -3.38 10.47 -10.49
N ALA A 53 -3.40 9.58 -9.49
CA ALA A 53 -2.62 9.75 -8.26
C ALA A 53 -1.12 9.85 -8.58
N HIS A 54 -0.61 8.95 -9.44
CA HIS A 54 0.77 8.91 -9.89
C HIS A 54 1.16 10.18 -10.66
N ALA A 55 0.35 10.61 -11.63
CA ALA A 55 0.59 11.82 -12.41
C ALA A 55 0.66 13.08 -11.53
N GLN A 56 -0.14 13.13 -10.46
CA GLN A 56 -0.15 14.23 -9.49
C GLN A 56 0.88 14.07 -8.37
N GLN A 57 1.52 12.90 -8.27
CA GLN A 57 2.44 12.52 -7.18
C GLN A 57 1.84 12.81 -5.79
N THR A 58 0.56 12.50 -5.64
CA THR A 58 -0.25 12.85 -4.48
C THR A 58 -0.65 11.60 -3.70
N GLU A 59 -0.78 11.76 -2.40
CA GLU A 59 -1.31 10.70 -1.55
C GLU A 59 -2.78 10.39 -1.89
N TYR A 60 -3.23 9.20 -1.56
CA TYR A 60 -4.58 8.79 -1.88
C TYR A 60 -5.16 7.81 -0.87
N THR A 61 -6.48 7.76 -0.83
CA THR A 61 -7.28 6.71 -0.18
C THR A 61 -8.13 6.04 -1.24
N PHE A 62 -8.19 4.72 -1.22
CA PHE A 62 -8.92 3.93 -2.21
C PHE A 62 -9.59 2.72 -1.57
N ARG A 63 -10.79 2.41 -2.03
CA ARG A 63 -11.56 1.22 -1.66
C ARG A 63 -11.91 0.47 -2.93
N HIS A 64 -11.68 -0.83 -2.94
CA HIS A 64 -11.98 -1.70 -4.07
C HIS A 64 -12.18 -3.14 -3.58
N ARG A 65 -12.68 -3.98 -4.49
CA ARG A 65 -12.79 -5.41 -4.23
C ARG A 65 -11.52 -6.13 -4.66
N LEU A 66 -10.94 -6.89 -3.74
CA LEU A 66 -9.75 -7.71 -3.95
C LEU A 66 -10.11 -9.19 -3.80
N ARG A 67 -9.56 -10.03 -4.68
CA ARG A 67 -9.77 -11.47 -4.70
C ARG A 67 -9.03 -12.12 -3.53
N ARG A 68 -9.72 -12.99 -2.79
CA ARG A 68 -9.13 -13.87 -1.78
C ARG A 68 -8.57 -15.13 -2.42
N ALA A 69 -7.70 -15.84 -1.69
CA ALA A 69 -7.11 -17.11 -2.11
C ALA A 69 -8.15 -18.19 -2.48
N ASP A 70 -9.33 -18.16 -1.85
CA ASP A 70 -10.45 -19.07 -2.14
C ASP A 70 -11.25 -18.68 -3.40
N GLY A 71 -10.91 -17.57 -4.04
CA GLY A 71 -11.55 -17.03 -5.23
C GLY A 71 -12.73 -16.10 -4.97
N SER A 72 -13.18 -15.95 -3.72
CA SER A 72 -14.18 -14.95 -3.34
C SER A 72 -13.58 -13.53 -3.39
N TYR A 73 -14.43 -12.50 -3.31
CA TYR A 73 -13.99 -11.12 -3.24
C TYR A 73 -14.30 -10.50 -1.87
N ALA A 74 -13.37 -9.68 -1.39
CA ALA A 74 -13.52 -8.86 -0.18
C ALA A 74 -13.42 -7.39 -0.54
N TRP A 75 -14.11 -6.53 0.20
CA TRP A 75 -13.76 -5.12 0.20
C TRP A 75 -12.47 -4.90 0.97
N VAL A 76 -11.57 -4.12 0.37
CA VAL A 76 -10.36 -3.64 1.04
C VAL A 76 -10.36 -2.12 1.02
N ALA A 77 -9.99 -1.53 2.15
CA ALA A 77 -9.65 -0.12 2.25
C ALA A 77 -8.14 0.02 2.31
N GLY A 78 -7.61 1.03 1.64
CA GLY A 78 -6.21 1.35 1.75
C GLY A 78 -5.87 2.68 1.11
N GLY A 79 -4.59 2.89 0.90
CA GLY A 79 -4.06 4.12 0.36
C GLY A 79 -2.55 4.08 0.31
N ALA A 80 -1.95 5.15 -0.19
CA ALA A 80 -0.50 5.28 -0.14
C ALA A 80 -0.05 6.73 -0.01
N VAL A 81 1.16 6.89 0.51
CA VAL A 81 1.86 8.16 0.67
C VAL A 81 3.04 8.19 -0.31
N PRO A 82 3.20 9.27 -1.09
CA PRO A 82 4.31 9.40 -2.03
C PRO A 82 5.63 9.58 -1.30
N SER A 83 6.65 8.86 -1.77
CA SER A 83 8.02 8.94 -1.30
C SER A 83 8.83 9.88 -2.18
N PHE A 84 9.57 10.80 -1.56
CA PHE A 84 10.48 11.71 -2.25
C PHE A 84 11.88 11.65 -1.63
N GLY A 85 12.92 11.58 -2.46
CA GLY A 85 14.31 11.53 -2.00
C GLY A 85 15.24 12.47 -2.76
N PRO A 86 16.49 12.61 -2.27
CA PRO A 86 17.51 13.41 -2.92
C PRO A 86 18.02 12.76 -4.24
N PRO A 87 18.63 13.56 -5.14
CA PRO A 87 18.77 15.02 -5.07
C PRO A 87 17.43 15.72 -5.30
N GLY A 88 17.16 16.78 -4.54
CA GLY A 88 15.91 17.54 -4.61
C GLY A 88 14.68 16.78 -4.08
N ARG A 89 13.53 17.00 -4.71
CA ARG A 89 12.25 16.33 -4.42
C ARG A 89 11.96 15.29 -5.51
N THR A 90 12.88 14.34 -5.70
CA THR A 90 12.74 13.28 -6.72
C THR A 90 11.69 12.29 -6.25
N PHE A 91 10.67 12.04 -7.07
CA PHE A 91 9.64 11.06 -6.78
C PHE A 91 10.21 9.64 -6.87
N LEU A 92 10.03 8.85 -5.81
CA LEU A 92 10.57 7.49 -5.69
C LEU A 92 9.49 6.40 -5.81
N GLY A 93 8.22 6.79 -5.84
CA GLY A 93 7.08 5.87 -5.79
C GLY A 93 6.26 6.05 -4.52
N TYR A 94 5.54 5.01 -4.12
CA TYR A 94 4.62 5.03 -2.98
C TYR A 94 4.94 3.95 -1.94
N LEU A 95 4.69 4.26 -0.68
CA LEU A 95 4.52 3.27 0.39
C LEU A 95 3.05 3.32 0.83
N GLY A 96 2.40 2.16 0.88
CA GLY A 96 0.98 2.09 1.20
C GLY A 96 0.60 0.86 2.00
N SER A 97 -0.63 0.91 2.52
CA SER A 97 -1.24 -0.19 3.25
C SER A 97 -2.67 -0.44 2.80
N LEU A 98 -3.10 -1.68 3.01
CA LEU A 98 -4.42 -2.20 2.68
C LEU A 98 -4.91 -3.08 3.83
N THR A 99 -6.19 -2.96 4.15
CA THR A 99 -6.87 -3.78 5.13
C THR A 99 -8.23 -4.22 4.61
N GLU A 100 -8.58 -5.48 4.85
CA GLU A 100 -9.93 -5.99 4.61
C GLU A 100 -10.95 -5.25 5.49
N ILE A 101 -12.09 -4.89 4.90
CA ILE A 101 -13.19 -4.23 5.59
C ILE A 101 -14.49 -4.97 5.34
N SER A 102 -15.36 -4.95 6.35
CA SER A 102 -16.75 -5.35 6.17
C SER A 102 -17.48 -4.29 5.35
N PRO A 103 -18.33 -4.69 4.38
CA PRO A 103 -19.14 -3.74 3.64
C PRO A 103 -20.06 -2.97 4.60
N SER A 104 -20.07 -1.65 4.52
CA SER A 104 -20.91 -0.82 5.40
C SER A 104 -22.38 -0.72 4.96
N GLY A 105 -22.80 -1.50 3.96
CA GLY A 105 -24.19 -1.59 3.47
C GLY A 105 -24.69 -0.39 2.64
N SER A 106 -23.88 0.67 2.53
CA SER A 106 -24.18 1.91 1.80
C SER A 106 -23.12 2.27 0.75
N GLU A 107 -22.21 1.34 0.46
CA GLU A 107 -21.08 1.56 -0.44
C GLU A 107 -21.50 1.47 -1.91
N PRO A 108 -20.83 2.22 -2.80
CA PRO A 108 -20.95 2.03 -4.24
C PRO A 108 -20.70 0.57 -4.62
N LEU A 109 -21.31 0.13 -5.72
CA LEU A 109 -21.12 -1.23 -6.25
C LEU A 109 -19.72 -1.48 -6.81
N THR A 110 -18.93 -0.42 -6.99
CA THR A 110 -17.61 -0.44 -7.62
C THR A 110 -16.60 0.38 -6.82
N ALA A 111 -15.32 0.20 -7.15
CA ALA A 111 -14.22 0.90 -6.50
C ALA A 111 -14.36 2.44 -6.52
N TYR A 112 -13.80 3.09 -5.51
CA TYR A 112 -13.85 4.54 -5.33
C TYR A 112 -12.74 5.03 -4.41
N GLY A 113 -12.37 6.31 -4.51
CA GLY A 113 -11.33 6.89 -3.68
C GLY A 113 -11.25 8.40 -3.74
N THR A 114 -10.27 8.92 -3.01
CA THR A 114 -9.99 10.35 -2.87
C THR A 114 -8.49 10.59 -3.10
N LEU A 115 -8.17 11.49 -4.02
CA LEU A 115 -6.81 11.99 -4.23
C LEU A 115 -6.47 13.09 -3.22
N ALA A 116 -5.17 13.33 -3.00
CA ALA A 116 -4.63 14.32 -2.07
C ALA A 116 -5.10 14.15 -0.62
N ARG A 117 -5.50 12.94 -0.26
CA ARG A 117 -5.84 12.57 1.11
C ARG A 117 -5.53 11.11 1.37
N TYR A 118 -4.65 10.86 2.32
CA TYR A 118 -4.45 9.55 2.90
C TYR A 118 -5.27 9.40 4.19
N VAL A 119 -6.10 8.36 4.26
CA VAL A 119 -6.77 7.92 5.47
C VAL A 119 -6.23 6.54 5.80
N PRO A 120 -5.60 6.35 6.97
CA PRO A 120 -5.11 5.04 7.36
C PRO A 120 -6.27 4.05 7.35
N PRO A 121 -6.12 2.89 6.70
CA PRO A 121 -7.14 1.87 6.79
C PRO A 121 -7.30 1.44 8.26
N PRO A 122 -8.51 1.03 8.68
CA PRO A 122 -8.72 0.59 10.06
C PRO A 122 -7.77 -0.58 10.36
N PRO A 123 -7.25 -0.69 11.60
CA PRO A 123 -6.48 -1.87 11.99
C PRO A 123 -7.40 -3.09 11.96
N HIS A 124 -6.94 -4.20 11.36
CA HIS A 124 -7.66 -5.46 11.41
C HIS A 124 -6.90 -6.47 12.27
N PRO A 125 -7.55 -7.07 13.30
CA PRO A 125 -6.89 -7.96 14.25
C PRO A 125 -6.18 -9.16 13.62
N SER A 126 -6.59 -9.55 12.41
CA SER A 126 -6.11 -10.74 11.70
C SER A 126 -4.99 -10.47 10.68
N THR A 127 -4.60 -9.20 10.47
CA THR A 127 -3.48 -8.84 9.59
C THR A 127 -2.38 -8.23 10.44
N MET A 128 -1.58 -9.10 11.05
CA MET A 128 -0.39 -8.69 11.79
C MET A 128 0.78 -8.60 10.80
N PRO A 129 1.53 -7.48 10.75
CA PRO A 129 2.67 -7.33 9.85
C PRO A 129 3.65 -8.50 9.92
N GLY A 130 4.10 -9.00 8.76
CA GLY A 130 4.94 -10.20 8.65
C GLY A 130 6.39 -10.00 9.11
N SER A 131 6.79 -8.76 9.43
CA SER A 131 8.11 -8.42 9.96
C SER A 131 8.12 -7.12 10.76
N THR A 132 9.15 -6.91 11.59
CA THR A 132 9.34 -5.66 12.35
C THR A 132 9.36 -4.43 11.45
N LEU A 133 9.95 -4.54 10.26
CA LEU A 133 10.00 -3.43 9.29
C LEU A 133 8.62 -3.08 8.73
N GLU A 134 7.77 -4.08 8.46
CA GLU A 134 6.38 -3.84 8.05
C GLU A 134 5.57 -3.21 9.18
N LEU A 135 5.80 -3.62 10.43
CA LEU A 135 5.17 -3.01 11.61
C LEU A 135 5.56 -1.54 11.75
N VAL A 136 6.83 -1.21 11.56
CA VAL A 136 7.30 0.18 11.55
C VAL A 136 6.65 0.96 10.42
N ALA A 137 6.61 0.41 9.20
CA ALA A 137 5.97 1.06 8.06
C ALA A 137 4.49 1.36 8.31
N ASP A 138 3.76 0.39 8.88
CA ASP A 138 2.35 0.52 9.25
C ASP A 138 2.13 1.65 10.28
N HIS A 139 2.93 1.69 11.35
CA HIS A 139 2.84 2.74 12.37
C HIS A 139 3.18 4.13 11.80
N LEU A 140 4.16 4.22 10.91
CA LEU A 140 4.52 5.48 10.25
C LEU A 140 3.38 5.96 9.34
N LEU A 141 2.72 5.05 8.61
CA LEU A 141 1.55 5.38 7.78
C LEU A 141 0.37 5.83 8.65
N MET A 142 0.10 5.13 9.76
CA MET A 142 -0.93 5.55 10.73
C MET A 142 -0.65 6.94 11.30
N ALA A 143 0.59 7.18 11.76
CA ALA A 143 1.01 8.49 12.26
C ALA A 143 0.83 9.59 11.22
N HIS A 144 1.16 9.31 9.95
CA HIS A 144 1.01 10.28 8.86
C HIS A 144 -0.44 10.70 8.68
N GLY A 145 -1.34 9.74 8.59
CA GLY A 145 -2.76 10.03 8.43
C GLY A 145 -3.40 10.72 9.63
N LEU A 146 -2.92 10.45 10.86
CA LEU A 146 -3.38 11.14 12.07
C LEU A 146 -2.87 12.60 12.10
N ILE A 147 -1.59 12.83 11.77
CA ILE A 147 -1.01 14.17 11.75
C ILE A 147 -1.64 15.05 10.66
N GLU A 148 -1.95 14.50 9.48
CA GLU A 148 -2.66 15.24 8.42
C GLU A 148 -4.07 15.70 8.84
N GLN A 149 -4.70 14.96 9.76
CA GLN A 149 -6.02 15.30 10.32
C GLN A 149 -5.95 16.29 11.49
N ASP A 150 -4.78 16.41 12.13
CA ASP A 150 -4.56 17.29 13.26
C ASP A 150 -3.78 18.56 12.87
N SER A 151 -3.56 19.46 13.82
CA SER A 151 -2.83 20.73 13.62
C SER A 151 -1.30 20.59 13.70
N ALA A 152 -0.75 19.36 13.66
CA ALA A 152 0.68 19.06 13.88
C ALA A 152 1.50 18.89 12.57
N LYS A 153 1.14 19.61 11.51
CA LYS A 153 1.70 19.44 10.16
C LYS A 153 3.20 19.67 10.06
N GLU A 154 3.79 20.38 11.01
CA GLU A 154 5.23 20.59 11.14
C GLU A 154 6.03 19.28 11.31
N MET A 155 5.39 18.19 11.76
CA MET A 155 6.04 16.89 11.92
C MET A 155 6.14 16.09 10.61
N LEU A 156 5.31 16.42 9.60
CA LEU A 156 5.20 15.66 8.35
C LEU A 156 6.53 15.54 7.57
N PRO A 157 7.39 16.57 7.46
CA PRO A 157 8.64 16.44 6.72
C PRO A 157 9.55 15.34 7.27
N VAL A 158 9.71 15.25 8.59
CA VAL A 158 10.55 14.23 9.24
C VAL A 158 9.91 12.85 9.13
N LEU A 159 8.60 12.76 9.34
CA LEU A 159 7.87 11.50 9.22
C LEU A 159 7.95 10.94 7.79
N ARG A 160 7.81 11.79 6.77
CA ARG A 160 7.90 11.39 5.37
C ARG A 160 9.31 10.88 5.01
N GLN A 161 10.37 11.39 5.64
CA GLN A 161 11.71 10.81 5.49
C GLN A 161 11.80 9.40 6.08
N ALA A 162 11.18 9.16 7.24
CA ALA A 162 11.12 7.82 7.83
C ALA A 162 10.30 6.85 6.95
N LEU A 163 9.18 7.30 6.40
CA LEU A 163 8.37 6.53 5.44
C LEU A 163 9.17 6.14 4.19
N VAL A 164 9.92 7.10 3.60
CA VAL A 164 10.82 6.83 2.46
C VAL A 164 11.82 5.73 2.82
N MET A 165 12.46 5.83 3.99
CA MET A 165 13.44 4.82 4.42
C MET A 165 12.81 3.44 4.62
N ALA A 166 11.63 3.37 5.23
CA ALA A 166 10.91 2.10 5.38
C ALA A 166 10.57 1.48 4.01
N GLY A 167 10.05 2.29 3.07
CA GLY A 167 9.75 1.84 1.71
C GLY A 167 10.97 1.32 0.96
N VAL A 168 12.10 2.04 1.02
CA VAL A 168 13.37 1.62 0.39
C VAL A 168 13.87 0.29 0.96
N LEU A 169 13.81 0.11 2.29
CA LEU A 169 14.25 -1.13 2.93
C LEU A 169 13.32 -2.31 2.59
N LEU A 170 12.02 -2.08 2.49
CA LEU A 170 11.05 -3.11 2.09
C LEU A 170 11.28 -3.55 0.64
N ALA A 171 11.46 -2.60 -0.28
CA ALA A 171 11.72 -2.91 -1.69
C ALA A 171 12.99 -3.74 -1.91
N ARG A 172 14.02 -3.57 -1.07
CA ARG A 172 15.26 -4.37 -1.15
C ARG A 172 15.07 -5.85 -0.79
N LYS A 173 14.08 -6.19 0.05
CA LYS A 173 13.80 -7.59 0.44
C LYS A 173 13.41 -8.49 -0.74
N ILE A 174 12.96 -7.94 -1.86
CA ILE A 174 12.63 -8.73 -3.06
C ILE A 174 13.85 -9.02 -3.93
N THR A 175 14.81 -8.11 -3.96
CA THR A 175 16.07 -8.33 -4.71
C THR A 175 17.03 -9.27 -4.01
N GLU A 176 16.90 -9.43 -2.69
CA GLU A 176 17.69 -10.35 -1.87
C GLU A 176 16.72 -11.28 -1.13
N PRO A 177 16.19 -12.34 -1.78
CA PRO A 177 15.43 -13.35 -1.06
C PRO A 177 16.35 -13.89 0.04
N ASP A 178 15.83 -13.84 1.27
CA ASP A 178 16.47 -14.28 2.50
C ASP A 178 17.38 -15.48 2.20
N SER A 179 18.69 -15.26 2.14
CA SER A 179 19.68 -16.31 2.07
C SER A 179 19.61 -17.00 3.41
N GLY A 180 18.70 -17.97 3.50
CA GLY A 180 18.34 -18.60 4.75
C GLY A 180 19.56 -19.17 5.43
N ASP A 181 20.04 -18.46 6.45
CA ASP A 181 20.80 -19.05 7.53
C ASP A 181 19.82 -19.34 8.67
N ARG A 182 19.03 -20.39 8.43
CA ARG A 182 18.75 -21.35 9.49
C ARG A 182 19.98 -22.25 9.55
N PHE A 183 20.81 -22.11 10.57
CA PHE A 183 21.35 -23.19 11.41
C PHE A 183 22.36 -22.62 12.42
N HIS A 184 22.12 -22.96 13.70
CA HIS A 184 22.92 -22.77 14.93
C HIS A 184 22.74 -21.48 15.73
#